data_AF-A0A520AB67-F1
#
_entry.id   AF-A0A520AB67-F1
#
_cell.length_a   1.000
_cell.length_b   1.000
_cell.length_c   1.000
_cell.angle_alpha   90.00
_cell.angle_beta   90.00
_cell.angle_gamma   90.00
#
_symmetry.space_group_name_H-M   'P 1'
#
loop_
_entity.id
_entity.type
_entity.pdbx_description
1 polymer ?
#
loop_
_entity_poly.entity_id
_entity_poly.type
_entity_poly.pdbx_seq_one_letter_code
_entity_poly.pdbx_strand_id
1 'polypeptide(L)'
;MLGLVSLIFSCKSDLETEPIELQTLDQVFNNKDSAGLNAERFLIDIYTRLPRTLNRVGDDYLDAATDDAISSNTANVSVQQLALGTNTSDNYQDNQWANYYTGIRQANIFVNNIDKVPLKGKLANGTGYNAVWKSEARFLRALFYFELVKRHAGVPLLGDKVFQLGDDVELPRNSFEECVNYIVSECDAIKGLLRVEPVADSDLGRITRGAAYALKARVLLYAASPLFNGG
;
A
#
# COMPACT_ATOMS: atom_id res chain seq x y z
N MET A 1 -33.61 16.15 -65.76
CA MET A 1 -33.65 16.24 -64.29
C MET A 1 -32.25 15.94 -63.77
N LEU A 2 -31.46 16.96 -63.45
CA LEU A 2 -30.18 16.77 -62.76
C LEU A 2 -30.48 16.58 -61.26
N GLY A 3 -30.14 15.42 -60.71
CA GLY A 3 -30.27 15.11 -59.29
C GLY A 3 -29.12 15.72 -58.50
N LEU A 4 -29.43 16.62 -57.57
CA LEU A 4 -28.50 17.20 -56.61
C LEU A 4 -28.29 16.18 -55.48
N VAL A 5 -27.10 15.58 -55.40
CA VAL A 5 -26.71 14.68 -54.30
C VAL A 5 -26.13 15.52 -53.17
N SER A 6 -26.89 15.73 -52.11
CA SER A 6 -26.41 16.36 -50.87
C SER A 6 -25.65 15.35 -50.01
N LEU A 7 -24.35 15.55 -49.86
CA LEU A 7 -23.50 14.84 -48.91
C LEU A 7 -23.73 15.43 -47.51
N ILE A 8 -24.33 14.64 -46.62
CA ILE A 8 -24.54 15.01 -45.22
C ILE A 8 -23.23 14.66 -44.47
N PHE A 9 -22.41 15.67 -44.19
CA PHE A 9 -21.30 15.53 -43.25
C PHE A 9 -21.89 15.54 -41.84
N SER A 10 -22.05 14.36 -41.26
CA SER A 10 -22.28 14.22 -39.81
C SER A 10 -20.95 14.50 -39.11
N CYS A 11 -20.86 15.60 -38.37
CA CYS A 11 -19.78 15.79 -37.40
C CYS A 11 -19.80 14.58 -36.47
N LYS A 12 -18.70 13.82 -36.39
CA LYS A 12 -18.51 12.90 -35.28
C LYS A 12 -18.63 13.75 -34.03
N SER A 13 -19.68 13.50 -33.26
CA SER A 13 -19.90 14.18 -31.98
C SER A 13 -18.67 13.91 -31.13
N ASP A 14 -17.86 14.95 -30.95
CA ASP A 14 -16.71 15.03 -30.07
C ASP A 14 -17.23 15.05 -28.62
N LEU A 15 -18.00 14.02 -28.28
CA LEU A 15 -18.54 13.79 -26.96
C LEU A 15 -17.46 13.03 -26.22
N GLU A 16 -16.75 13.78 -25.38
CA GLU A 16 -15.89 13.23 -24.34
C GLU A 16 -16.69 12.17 -23.57
N THR A 17 -16.40 10.89 -23.83
CA THR A 17 -17.08 9.75 -23.20
C THR A 17 -16.68 9.59 -21.74
N GLU A 18 -15.60 10.25 -21.33
CA GLU A 18 -15.06 10.25 -19.98
C GLU A 18 -14.73 11.70 -19.56
N PRO A 19 -14.83 12.04 -18.27
CA PRO A 19 -14.46 13.36 -17.78
C PRO A 19 -13.00 13.71 -18.12
N ILE A 20 -12.73 14.88 -18.69
CA ILE A 20 -11.38 15.34 -19.03
C ILE A 20 -10.45 15.40 -17.80
N GLU A 21 -11.01 15.58 -16.61
CA GLU A 21 -10.26 15.65 -15.34
C GLU A 21 -9.79 14.27 -14.84
N LEU A 22 -10.30 13.18 -15.42
CA LEU A 22 -9.98 11.82 -15.00
C LEU A 22 -8.60 11.42 -15.54
N GLN A 23 -7.63 11.29 -14.63
CA GLN A 23 -6.31 10.83 -15.02
C GLN A 23 -6.29 9.31 -15.22
N THR A 24 -5.96 8.87 -16.43
CA THR A 24 -5.82 7.45 -16.75
C THR A 24 -4.45 6.91 -16.30
N LEU A 25 -4.34 5.58 -16.13
CA LEU A 25 -3.05 4.96 -15.78
C LEU A 25 -1.96 5.23 -16.83
N ASP A 26 -2.31 5.36 -18.10
CA ASP A 26 -1.34 5.68 -19.17
C ASP A 26 -0.84 7.13 -19.06
N GLN A 27 -1.66 8.05 -18.55
CA GLN A 27 -1.24 9.43 -18.25
C GLN A 27 -0.36 9.50 -17.00
N VAL A 28 -0.64 8.66 -16.00
CA VAL A 28 0.17 8.57 -14.76
C VAL A 28 1.54 7.95 -15.05
N PHE A 29 1.58 6.84 -15.79
CA PHE A 29 2.79 6.08 -16.12
C PHE A 29 3.23 6.32 -17.57
N ASN A 30 3.32 7.59 -17.94
CA ASN A 30 3.61 8.01 -19.31
C ASN A 30 5.07 7.72 -19.70
N ASN A 31 5.26 7.04 -20.83
CA ASN A 31 6.59 6.70 -21.36
C ASN A 31 7.39 7.89 -21.92
N LYS A 32 6.81 9.09 -21.94
CA LYS A 32 7.48 10.34 -22.29
C LYS A 32 7.77 11.22 -21.07
N ASP A 33 7.24 10.89 -19.90
CA ASP A 33 7.45 11.66 -18.67
C ASP A 33 8.76 11.22 -17.99
N SER A 34 9.89 11.77 -18.44
CA SER A 34 11.18 11.49 -17.81
C SER A 34 11.36 12.09 -16.41
N ALA A 35 10.51 13.07 -16.03
CA ALA A 35 10.53 13.66 -14.69
C ALA A 35 9.74 12.80 -13.70
N GLY A 36 8.73 12.07 -14.18
CA GLY A 36 7.96 11.11 -13.41
C GLY A 36 7.06 11.73 -12.37
N LEU A 37 6.63 12.98 -12.54
CA LEU A 37 5.90 13.73 -11.52
C LEU A 37 4.59 13.05 -11.13
N ASN A 38 3.86 12.51 -12.12
CA ASN A 38 2.59 11.83 -11.84
C ASN A 38 2.83 10.46 -11.19
N ALA A 39 3.85 9.73 -11.62
CA ALA A 39 4.26 8.48 -10.99
C ALA A 39 4.69 8.72 -9.53
N GLU A 40 5.46 9.78 -9.26
CA GLU A 40 5.85 10.16 -7.91
C GLU A 40 4.64 10.48 -7.03
N ARG A 41 3.67 11.27 -7.54
CA ARG A 41 2.42 11.56 -6.83
C ARG A 41 1.62 10.30 -6.51
N PHE A 42 1.55 9.37 -7.47
CA PHE A 42 0.90 8.08 -7.25
C PHE A 42 1.60 7.31 -6.13
N LEU A 43 2.93 7.26 -6.15
CA LEU A 43 3.71 6.62 -5.09
C LEU A 43 3.46 7.30 -3.73
N ILE A 44 3.47 8.63 -3.67
CA ILE A 44 3.19 9.41 -2.45
C ILE A 44 1.77 9.14 -1.94
N ASP A 45 0.77 8.96 -2.80
CA ASP A 45 -0.58 8.57 -2.37
C ASP A 45 -0.57 7.22 -1.62
N ILE A 46 0.27 6.26 -2.02
CA ILE A 46 0.46 5.01 -1.28
C ILE A 46 1.04 5.30 0.12
N TYR A 47 2.02 6.21 0.22
CA TYR A 47 2.61 6.62 1.51
C TYR A 47 1.58 7.24 2.47
N THR A 48 0.51 7.87 1.98
CA THR A 48 -0.54 8.45 2.86
C THR A 48 -1.24 7.41 3.73
N ARG A 49 -1.16 6.12 3.36
CA ARG A 49 -1.75 4.98 4.08
C ARG A 49 -0.82 4.37 5.12
N LEU A 50 0.35 4.95 5.35
CA LEU A 50 1.23 4.54 6.45
C LEU A 50 0.45 4.53 7.77
N PRO A 51 0.65 3.51 8.63
CA PRO A 51 -0.09 3.40 9.87
C PRO A 51 0.20 4.61 10.76
N ARG A 52 -0.86 5.21 11.31
CA ARG A 52 -0.71 6.17 12.41
C ARG A 52 -0.08 5.46 13.60
N THR A 53 1.01 6.02 14.11
CA THR A 53 1.80 5.42 15.19
C THR A 53 1.31 5.78 16.59
N LEU A 54 0.51 6.85 16.73
CA LEU A 54 0.01 7.34 18.02
C LEU A 54 -1.51 7.29 18.02
N ASN A 55 -2.09 6.75 19.09
CA ASN A 55 -3.50 6.90 19.48
C ASN A 55 -4.50 6.70 18.33
N ARG A 56 -4.20 5.72 17.46
CA ARG A 56 -4.88 5.51 16.18
C ARG A 56 -6.33 5.00 16.28
N VAL A 57 -6.76 4.61 17.48
CA VAL A 57 -8.12 4.16 17.80
C VAL A 57 -8.55 4.92 19.05
N GLY A 58 -9.69 5.61 19.01
CA GLY A 58 -10.29 6.25 20.20
C GLY A 58 -9.40 7.19 21.03
N ASP A 59 -8.30 7.71 20.48
CA ASP A 59 -7.36 8.64 21.10
C ASP A 59 -6.57 8.19 22.35
N ASP A 60 -6.89 7.06 22.97
CA ASP A 60 -6.15 6.50 24.11
C ASP A 60 -5.98 4.97 24.07
N TYR A 61 -6.41 4.34 22.97
CA TYR A 61 -6.56 2.88 22.91
C TYR A 61 -5.25 2.12 23.04
N LEU A 62 -4.09 2.66 22.68
CA LEU A 62 -2.86 1.84 22.70
C LEU A 62 -2.44 1.43 24.12
N ASP A 63 -2.48 2.36 25.08
CA ASP A 63 -2.11 2.09 26.48
C ASP A 63 -3.34 1.67 27.30
N ALA A 64 -4.52 2.23 27.01
CA ALA A 64 -5.73 1.92 27.77
C ALA A 64 -6.37 0.57 27.37
N ALA A 65 -5.94 -0.04 26.26
CA ALA A 65 -6.31 -1.40 25.86
C ALA A 65 -5.42 -2.49 26.48
N THR A 66 -4.33 -2.11 27.16
CA THR A 66 -3.45 -3.03 27.88
C THR A 66 -3.66 -2.86 29.39
N ASP A 67 -2.83 -3.53 30.19
CA ASP A 67 -2.77 -3.34 31.64
C ASP A 67 -1.94 -2.12 32.06
N ASP A 68 -1.43 -1.32 31.11
CA ASP A 68 -0.61 -0.14 31.39
C ASP A 68 -1.43 1.06 31.86
N ALA A 69 -2.66 1.22 31.36
CA ALA A 69 -3.53 2.34 31.70
C ALA A 69 -5.01 1.96 31.70
N ILE A 70 -5.83 2.81 32.34
CA ILE A 70 -7.29 2.76 32.25
C ILE A 70 -7.75 4.06 31.62
N SER A 71 -8.61 3.98 30.61
CA SER A 71 -9.20 5.16 29.99
C SER A 71 -10.03 5.93 31.02
N SER A 72 -9.69 7.20 31.24
CA SER A 72 -10.55 8.11 32.00
C SER A 72 -11.71 8.64 31.18
N ASN A 73 -11.71 8.40 29.86
CA ASN A 73 -12.74 8.85 28.94
C ASN A 73 -13.88 7.83 28.90
N THR A 74 -14.91 8.05 29.70
CA THR A 74 -16.10 7.19 29.76
C THR A 74 -16.91 7.17 28.46
N ALA A 75 -16.63 8.06 27.50
CA ALA A 75 -17.25 8.06 26.18
C ALA A 75 -16.46 7.25 25.13
N ASN A 76 -15.23 6.79 25.45
CA ASN A 76 -14.50 5.94 24.52
C ASN A 76 -14.99 4.49 24.57
N VAL A 77 -15.94 4.20 23.67
CA VAL A 77 -16.50 2.87 23.51
C VAL A 77 -15.48 1.82 23.03
N SER A 78 -14.41 2.23 22.33
CA SER A 78 -13.45 1.29 21.73
C SER A 78 -12.68 0.50 22.78
N VAL A 79 -12.14 1.19 23.78
CA VAL A 79 -11.38 0.57 24.89
C VAL A 79 -12.30 -0.29 25.74
N GLN A 80 -13.49 0.23 26.06
CA GLN A 80 -14.49 -0.51 26.82
C GLN A 80 -14.91 -1.80 26.12
N GLN A 81 -15.14 -1.76 24.81
CA GLN A 81 -15.54 -2.92 24.02
C GLN A 81 -14.46 -4.01 24.01
N LEU A 82 -13.18 -3.62 23.92
CA LEU A 82 -12.08 -4.56 24.01
C LEU A 82 -12.00 -5.18 25.42
N ALA A 83 -12.02 -4.35 26.47
CA ALA A 83 -11.91 -4.80 27.86
C ALA A 83 -13.04 -5.76 28.28
N LEU A 84 -14.26 -5.51 27.77
CA LEU A 84 -15.43 -6.36 28.02
C LEU A 84 -15.56 -7.54 27.04
N GLY A 85 -14.70 -7.63 26.02
CA GLY A 85 -14.76 -8.69 25.01
C GLY A 85 -15.99 -8.63 24.11
N THR A 86 -16.56 -7.44 23.87
CA THR A 86 -17.81 -7.25 23.10
C THR A 86 -17.56 -6.89 21.63
N ASN A 87 -16.35 -7.10 21.13
CA ASN A 87 -16.02 -6.88 19.72
C ASN A 87 -16.70 -7.94 18.84
N THR A 88 -17.29 -7.48 17.74
CA THR A 88 -17.90 -8.27 16.67
C THR A 88 -17.26 -7.90 15.34
N SER A 89 -17.64 -8.58 14.26
CA SER A 89 -17.23 -8.22 12.89
C SER A 89 -17.59 -6.78 12.51
N ASP A 90 -18.66 -6.24 13.10
CA ASP A 90 -19.29 -5.00 12.64
C ASP A 90 -18.86 -3.77 13.46
N ASN A 91 -18.33 -3.98 14.67
CA ASN A 91 -17.97 -2.90 15.60
C ASN A 91 -16.48 -2.82 15.93
N TYR A 92 -15.63 -3.62 15.28
CA TYR A 92 -14.18 -3.61 15.49
C TYR A 92 -13.56 -2.29 14.99
N GLN A 93 -13.25 -1.41 15.94
CA GLN A 93 -12.76 -0.05 15.66
C GLN A 93 -11.36 -0.01 15.03
N ASP A 94 -10.59 -1.09 15.19
CA ASP A 94 -9.27 -1.23 14.55
C ASP A 94 -9.32 -2.01 13.22
N ASN A 95 -10.49 -2.04 12.57
CA ASN A 95 -10.61 -2.69 11.26
C ASN A 95 -9.93 -1.87 10.16
N GLN A 96 -8.71 -2.27 9.78
CA GLN A 96 -7.93 -1.64 8.72
C GLN A 96 -7.90 -2.47 7.42
N TRP A 97 -8.74 -3.50 7.31
CA TRP A 97 -8.73 -4.44 6.19
C TRP A 97 -8.84 -3.75 4.83
N ALA A 98 -9.90 -2.96 4.65
CA ALA A 98 -10.16 -2.25 3.40
C ALA A 98 -9.06 -1.24 3.06
N ASN A 99 -8.55 -0.52 4.08
CA ASN A 99 -7.50 0.47 3.90
C ASN A 99 -6.20 -0.16 3.38
N TYR A 100 -5.74 -1.25 4.00
CA TYR A 100 -4.49 -1.89 3.61
C TYR A 100 -4.60 -2.68 2.31
N TYR A 101 -5.72 -3.34 2.02
CA TYR A 101 -5.91 -3.96 0.69
C TYR A 101 -6.03 -2.93 -0.44
N THR A 102 -6.58 -1.74 -0.15
CA THR A 102 -6.52 -0.61 -1.09
C THR A 102 -5.08 -0.21 -1.37
N GLY A 103 -4.26 -0.03 -0.32
CA GLY A 103 -2.84 0.29 -0.46
C GLY A 103 -2.03 -0.80 -1.19
N ILE A 104 -2.29 -2.08 -0.91
CA ILE A 104 -1.68 -3.22 -1.60
C ILE A 104 -2.01 -3.19 -3.09
N ARG A 105 -3.28 -2.95 -3.45
CA ARG A 105 -3.68 -2.85 -4.86
C ARG A 105 -2.98 -1.69 -5.56
N GLN A 106 -2.89 -0.52 -4.92
CA GLN A 106 -2.18 0.63 -5.48
C GLN A 106 -0.69 0.31 -5.67
N ALA A 107 -0.04 -0.33 -4.69
CA ALA A 107 1.34 -0.77 -4.81
C ALA A 107 1.53 -1.74 -5.98
N ASN A 108 0.63 -2.71 -6.17
CA ASN A 108 0.67 -3.63 -7.32
C ASN A 108 0.55 -2.90 -8.66
N ILE A 109 -0.37 -1.94 -8.77
CA ILE A 109 -0.50 -1.10 -9.96
C ILE A 109 0.81 -0.35 -10.23
N PHE A 110 1.39 0.26 -9.20
CA PHE A 110 2.65 1.00 -9.35
C PHE A 110 3.80 0.09 -9.81
N VAL A 111 4.00 -1.05 -9.13
CA VAL A 111 5.05 -2.03 -9.45
C VAL A 111 4.90 -2.56 -10.88
N ASN A 112 3.67 -2.75 -11.36
CA ASN A 112 3.42 -3.25 -12.71
C ASN A 112 3.61 -2.20 -13.82
N ASN A 113 3.68 -0.90 -13.49
CA ASN A 113 3.69 0.17 -14.49
C ASN A 113 4.90 1.09 -14.43
N ILE A 114 5.61 1.21 -13.30
CA ILE A 114 6.69 2.18 -13.12
C ILE A 114 7.84 2.02 -14.13
N ASP A 115 8.10 0.80 -14.60
CA ASP A 115 9.15 0.54 -15.60
C ASP A 115 8.86 1.13 -16.98
N LYS A 116 7.60 1.52 -17.25
CA LYS A 116 7.23 2.23 -18.49
C LYS A 116 7.72 3.68 -18.49
N VAL A 117 7.93 4.26 -17.30
CA VAL A 117 8.32 5.66 -17.14
C VAL A 117 9.85 5.77 -17.24
N PRO A 118 10.40 6.54 -18.20
CA PRO A 118 11.84 6.67 -18.40
C PRO A 118 12.46 7.64 -17.38
N LEU A 119 12.35 7.32 -16.09
CA LEU A 119 12.85 8.16 -15.00
C LEU A 119 14.33 8.44 -15.16
N LYS A 120 14.68 9.73 -15.19
CA LYS A 120 16.08 10.16 -15.19
C LYS A 120 16.60 10.24 -13.77
N GLY A 121 17.81 9.73 -13.58
CA GLY A 121 18.50 9.80 -12.29
C GLY A 121 18.72 8.45 -11.65
N LYS A 122 19.67 8.45 -10.72
CA LYS A 122 20.11 7.27 -9.97
C LYS A 122 20.63 7.72 -8.62
N LEU A 123 20.56 6.82 -7.66
CA LEU A 123 21.24 6.98 -6.37
C LEU A 123 22.77 6.99 -6.59
N ALA A 124 23.50 7.43 -5.56
CA ALA A 124 24.96 7.48 -5.57
C ALA A 124 25.61 6.10 -5.84
N ASN A 125 24.95 5.01 -5.44
CA ASN A 125 25.40 3.64 -5.71
C ASN A 125 25.10 3.14 -7.14
N GLY A 126 24.50 3.98 -7.99
CA GLY A 126 24.17 3.65 -9.37
C GLY A 126 22.77 3.08 -9.60
N THR A 127 21.99 2.82 -8.54
CA THR A 127 20.62 2.29 -8.68
C THR A 127 19.69 3.34 -9.31
N GLY A 128 19.09 3.02 -10.46
CA GLY A 128 18.15 3.92 -11.14
C GLY A 128 16.89 4.22 -10.32
N TYR A 129 16.35 5.43 -10.41
CA TYR A 129 15.20 5.85 -9.61
C TYR A 129 13.94 5.01 -9.85
N ASN A 130 13.76 4.43 -11.04
CA ASN A 130 12.71 3.44 -11.28
C ASN A 130 12.80 2.24 -10.34
N ALA A 131 13.99 1.66 -10.18
CA ALA A 131 14.21 0.53 -9.28
C ALA A 131 14.04 0.92 -7.80
N VAL A 132 14.43 2.14 -7.44
CA VAL A 132 14.25 2.69 -6.09
C VAL A 132 12.76 2.86 -5.77
N TRP A 133 12.02 3.55 -6.63
CA TRP A 133 10.60 3.83 -6.42
C TRP A 133 9.77 2.55 -6.45
N LYS A 134 10.12 1.62 -7.33
CA LYS A 134 9.53 0.27 -7.35
C LYS A 134 9.77 -0.46 -6.02
N SER A 135 10.97 -0.32 -5.46
CA SER A 135 11.34 -0.90 -4.17
C SER A 135 10.60 -0.26 -3.00
N GLU A 136 10.37 1.06 -3.04
CA GLU A 136 9.53 1.77 -2.07
C GLU A 136 8.09 1.23 -2.08
N ALA A 137 7.49 1.07 -3.26
CA ALA A 137 6.13 0.51 -3.38
C ALA A 137 6.04 -0.93 -2.86
N ARG A 138 7.03 -1.78 -3.16
CA ARG A 138 7.12 -3.14 -2.61
C ARG A 138 7.28 -3.16 -1.09
N PHE A 139 8.08 -2.24 -0.53
CA PHE A 139 8.15 -2.07 0.92
C PHE A 139 6.80 -1.71 1.53
N LEU A 140 6.10 -0.72 0.97
CA LEU A 140 4.80 -0.28 1.47
C LEU A 140 3.79 -1.43 1.44
N ARG A 141 3.75 -2.20 0.35
CA ARG A 141 2.96 -3.43 0.25
C ARG A 141 3.30 -4.43 1.36
N ALA A 142 4.58 -4.71 1.56
CA ALA A 142 5.03 -5.63 2.61
C ALA A 142 4.66 -5.12 4.02
N LEU A 143 4.73 -3.81 4.26
CA LEU A 143 4.30 -3.18 5.51
C LEU A 143 2.79 -3.30 5.71
N PHE A 144 1.99 -3.08 4.66
CA PHE A 144 0.52 -3.24 4.73
C PHE A 144 0.12 -4.68 5.01
N TYR A 145 0.82 -5.65 4.41
CA TYR A 145 0.64 -7.06 4.79
C TYR A 145 1.01 -7.30 6.24
N PHE A 146 2.13 -6.76 6.74
CA PHE A 146 2.47 -6.91 8.16
C PHE A 146 1.41 -6.30 9.09
N GLU A 147 0.85 -5.14 8.74
CA GLU A 147 -0.24 -4.53 9.49
C GLU A 147 -1.51 -5.41 9.50
N LEU A 148 -1.84 -6.08 8.40
CA LEU A 148 -2.94 -7.04 8.38
C LEU A 148 -2.61 -8.28 9.22
N VAL A 149 -1.42 -8.84 9.05
CA VAL A 149 -0.96 -10.09 9.66
C VAL A 149 -0.91 -9.99 11.17
N LYS A 150 -0.46 -8.86 11.73
CA LYS A 150 -0.42 -8.69 13.19
C LYS A 150 -1.81 -8.62 13.86
N ARG A 151 -2.89 -8.40 13.07
CA ARG A 151 -4.29 -8.36 13.56
C ARG A 151 -5.06 -9.65 13.25
N HIS A 152 -4.77 -10.28 12.12
CA HIS A 152 -5.57 -11.38 11.58
C HIS A 152 -4.80 -12.69 11.36
N ALA A 153 -3.50 -12.72 11.69
CA ALA A 153 -2.58 -13.79 11.34
C ALA A 153 -2.50 -13.99 9.81
N GLY A 154 -2.89 -15.15 9.30
CA GLY A 154 -2.88 -15.42 7.86
C GLY A 154 -3.89 -14.53 7.10
N VAL A 155 -3.50 -14.00 5.94
CA VAL A 155 -4.36 -13.20 5.05
C VAL A 155 -4.11 -13.54 3.59
N PRO A 156 -5.09 -13.41 2.66
CA PRO A 156 -4.86 -13.67 1.24
C PRO A 156 -3.71 -12.82 0.66
N LEU A 157 -2.71 -13.50 0.11
CA LEU A 157 -1.59 -12.88 -0.58
C LEU A 157 -1.93 -12.72 -2.07
N LEU A 158 -1.85 -11.49 -2.58
CA LEU A 158 -2.19 -11.17 -3.96
C LEU A 158 -0.96 -11.20 -4.89
N GLY A 159 0.25 -11.19 -4.31
CA GLY A 159 1.48 -11.01 -5.06
C GLY A 159 1.42 -9.72 -5.90
N ASP A 160 1.79 -9.83 -7.18
CA ASP A 160 1.77 -8.71 -8.14
C ASP A 160 0.43 -8.60 -8.91
N LYS A 161 -0.58 -9.41 -8.58
CA LYS A 161 -1.87 -9.43 -9.30
C LYS A 161 -2.69 -8.16 -9.01
N VAL A 162 -3.27 -7.58 -10.06
CA VAL A 162 -4.24 -6.47 -9.97
C VAL A 162 -5.58 -6.95 -10.53
N PHE A 163 -6.51 -7.27 -9.64
CA PHE A 163 -7.85 -7.72 -10.00
C PHE A 163 -8.65 -6.61 -10.69
N GLN A 164 -9.43 -7.01 -11.68
CA GLN A 164 -10.36 -6.21 -12.46
C GLN A 164 -11.81 -6.52 -12.05
N LEU A 165 -12.73 -5.67 -12.49
CA LEU A 165 -14.15 -5.92 -12.28
C LEU A 165 -14.56 -7.21 -13.02
N GLY A 166 -15.19 -8.13 -12.29
CA GLY A 166 -15.59 -9.44 -12.82
C GLY A 166 -14.57 -10.55 -12.60
N ASP A 167 -13.37 -10.25 -12.10
CA ASP A 167 -12.45 -11.29 -11.65
C ASP A 167 -13.00 -11.99 -10.40
N ASP A 168 -12.74 -13.29 -10.29
CA ASP A 168 -12.97 -14.02 -9.05
C ASP A 168 -11.96 -13.59 -7.98
N VAL A 169 -12.48 -13.05 -6.89
CA VAL A 169 -11.73 -12.55 -5.73
C VAL A 169 -11.92 -13.41 -4.47
N GLU A 170 -12.59 -14.57 -4.59
CA GLU A 170 -12.73 -15.55 -3.51
C GLU A 170 -11.41 -16.31 -3.30
N LEU A 171 -10.43 -15.62 -2.75
CA LEU A 171 -9.10 -16.18 -2.48
C LEU A 171 -9.07 -16.88 -1.13
N PRO A 172 -8.49 -18.09 -1.04
CA PRO A 172 -8.26 -18.73 0.24
C PRO A 172 -7.29 -17.91 1.08
N ARG A 173 -7.46 -17.99 2.39
CA ARG A 173 -6.55 -17.37 3.35
C ARG A 173 -5.23 -18.16 3.37
N ASN A 174 -4.11 -17.45 3.16
CA ASN A 174 -2.78 -18.03 3.38
C ASN A 174 -2.50 -18.27 4.86
N SER A 175 -1.53 -19.12 5.17
CA SER A 175 -1.07 -19.34 6.54
C SER A 175 -0.29 -18.13 7.06
N PHE A 176 -0.18 -18.00 8.39
CA PHE A 176 0.66 -16.96 8.99
C PHE A 176 2.12 -17.06 8.53
N GLU A 177 2.64 -18.28 8.45
CA GLU A 177 4.00 -18.57 7.98
C GLU A 177 4.20 -18.13 6.52
N GLU A 178 3.24 -18.42 5.63
CA GLU A 178 3.29 -17.98 4.24
C GLU A 178 3.34 -16.44 4.13
N CYS A 179 2.52 -15.74 4.93
CA CYS A 179 2.53 -14.28 4.96
C CYS A 179 3.86 -13.73 5.50
N VAL A 180 4.40 -14.31 6.56
CA VAL A 180 5.72 -13.93 7.13
C VAL A 180 6.81 -14.12 6.08
N ASN A 181 6.86 -15.29 5.43
CA ASN A 181 7.84 -15.61 4.41
C ASN A 181 7.74 -14.65 3.22
N TYR A 182 6.53 -14.32 2.79
CA TYR A 182 6.30 -13.32 1.75
C TYR A 182 6.90 -11.96 2.12
N ILE A 183 6.53 -11.40 3.29
CA ILE A 183 7.02 -10.08 3.75
C ILE A 183 8.56 -10.06 3.87
N VAL A 184 9.14 -11.13 4.42
CA VAL A 184 10.60 -11.28 4.57
C VAL A 184 11.28 -11.30 3.19
N SER A 185 10.75 -12.08 2.25
CA SER A 185 11.28 -12.17 0.89
C SER A 185 11.21 -10.84 0.14
N GLU A 186 10.12 -10.07 0.31
CA GLU A 186 9.99 -8.74 -0.27
C GLU A 186 11.08 -7.81 0.28
N CYS A 187 11.28 -7.79 1.60
CA CYS A 187 12.31 -7.00 2.27
C CYS A 187 13.72 -7.38 1.81
N ASP A 188 14.02 -8.67 1.68
CA ASP A 188 15.33 -9.15 1.22
C ASP A 188 15.62 -8.80 -0.24
N ALA A 189 14.60 -8.81 -1.10
CA ALA A 189 14.72 -8.45 -2.50
C ALA A 189 14.99 -6.94 -2.70
N ILE A 190 14.41 -6.07 -1.86
CA ILE A 190 14.51 -4.61 -2.04
C ILE A 190 15.66 -3.94 -1.28
N LYS A 191 16.19 -4.55 -0.22
CA LYS A 191 17.15 -3.89 0.69
C LYS A 191 18.35 -3.25 -0.03
N GLY A 192 18.87 -3.88 -1.08
CA GLY A 192 20.01 -3.39 -1.85
C GLY A 192 19.70 -2.19 -2.76
N LEU A 193 18.42 -2.01 -3.11
CA LEU A 193 17.94 -1.02 -4.08
C LEU A 193 17.45 0.28 -3.42
N LEU A 194 17.19 0.25 -2.11
CA LEU A 194 16.71 1.41 -1.35
C LEU A 194 17.85 2.37 -0.98
N ARG A 195 17.45 3.61 -0.67
CA ARG A 195 18.33 4.68 -0.16
C ARG A 195 19.03 4.24 1.14
N VAL A 196 20.23 4.75 1.36
CA VAL A 196 21.01 4.52 2.58
C VAL A 196 21.16 5.86 3.30
N GLU A 197 21.02 5.85 4.62
CA GLU A 197 21.22 7.04 5.45
C GLU A 197 22.70 7.50 5.43
N PRO A 198 22.97 8.82 5.51
CA PRO A 198 21.99 9.91 5.58
C PRO A 198 21.32 10.18 4.22
N VAL A 199 20.01 10.45 4.21
CA VAL A 199 19.28 10.92 3.03
C VAL A 199 19.28 12.44 2.91
N ALA A 200 19.07 12.96 1.70
CA ALA A 200 18.90 14.39 1.47
C ALA A 200 17.58 14.91 2.05
N ASP A 201 17.49 16.20 2.37
CA ASP A 201 16.28 16.81 2.94
C ASP A 201 15.03 16.57 2.09
N SER A 202 15.18 16.59 0.75
CA SER A 202 14.08 16.31 -0.20
C SER A 202 13.57 14.88 -0.17
N ASP A 203 14.37 13.95 0.38
CA ASP A 203 14.04 12.53 0.52
C ASP A 203 13.69 12.14 1.96
N LEU A 204 13.60 13.10 2.90
CA LEU A 204 13.19 12.82 4.26
C LEU A 204 11.78 12.20 4.30
N GLY A 205 11.64 11.12 5.06
CA GLY A 205 10.39 10.34 5.15
C GLY A 205 10.23 9.25 4.08
N ARG A 206 11.11 9.20 3.06
CA ARG A 206 11.15 8.10 2.09
C ARG A 206 11.68 6.81 2.75
N ILE A 207 11.25 5.67 2.22
CA ILE A 207 11.73 4.38 2.70
C ILE A 207 13.23 4.20 2.39
N THR A 208 13.97 3.81 3.42
CA THR A 208 15.40 3.51 3.35
C THR A 208 15.67 2.03 3.55
N ARG A 209 16.91 1.62 3.26
CA ARG A 209 17.42 0.28 3.55
C ARG A 209 17.27 -0.08 5.03
N GLY A 210 17.46 0.89 5.92
CA GLY A 210 17.24 0.72 7.36
C GLY A 210 15.79 0.34 7.67
N ALA A 211 14.82 0.99 7.02
CA ALA A 211 13.40 0.67 7.18
C ALA A 211 13.07 -0.77 6.72
N ALA A 212 13.64 -1.23 5.60
CA ALA A 212 13.48 -2.62 5.15
C ALA A 212 14.03 -3.64 6.17
N TYR A 213 15.20 -3.38 6.74
CA TYR A 213 15.75 -4.22 7.81
C TYR A 213 14.88 -4.18 9.07
N ALA A 214 14.38 -3.01 9.45
CA ALA A 214 13.54 -2.85 10.63
C ALA A 214 12.20 -3.61 10.50
N LEU A 215 11.55 -3.53 9.33
CA LEU A 215 10.33 -4.29 9.06
C LEU A 215 10.61 -5.79 9.13
N LYS A 216 11.65 -6.28 8.45
CA LYS A 216 12.05 -7.68 8.50
C LYS A 216 12.30 -8.17 9.93
N ALA A 217 13.09 -7.42 10.70
CA ALA A 217 13.39 -7.76 12.08
C ALA A 217 12.13 -7.84 12.95
N ARG A 218 11.21 -6.88 12.80
CA ARG A 218 9.94 -6.85 13.54
C ARG A 218 9.03 -8.04 13.18
N VAL A 219 8.91 -8.36 11.89
CA VAL A 219 8.09 -9.49 11.43
C VAL A 219 8.62 -10.80 11.99
N LEU A 220 9.94 -11.01 11.94
CA LEU A 220 10.58 -12.22 12.47
C LEU A 220 10.46 -12.33 13.99
N LEU A 221 10.51 -11.20 14.71
CA LEU A 221 10.28 -11.18 16.15
C LEU A 221 8.86 -11.66 16.49
N TYR A 222 7.84 -11.17 15.77
CA TYR A 222 6.46 -11.64 15.92
C TYR A 222 6.35 -13.14 15.63
N ALA A 223 6.96 -13.59 14.53
CA ALA A 223 6.93 -15.01 14.16
C ALA A 223 7.61 -15.93 15.18
N ALA A 224 8.66 -15.47 15.85
CA ALA A 224 9.37 -16.23 16.88
C ALA A 224 8.68 -16.20 18.26
N SER A 225 7.64 -15.38 18.44
CA SER A 225 6.96 -15.21 19.72
C SER A 225 6.12 -16.44 20.10
N PRO A 226 5.89 -16.73 21.40
CA PRO A 226 5.20 -17.95 21.85
C PRO A 226 3.84 -18.20 21.17
N LEU A 227 3.10 -17.14 20.87
CA LEU A 227 1.81 -17.20 20.18
C LEU A 227 1.89 -17.91 18.82
N PHE A 228 3.02 -17.80 18.11
CA PHE A 228 3.21 -18.33 16.77
C PHE A 228 4.28 -19.43 16.67
N ASN A 229 4.97 -19.74 17.77
CA ASN A 229 6.10 -20.67 17.78
C ASN A 229 6.04 -21.70 18.94
N GLY A 230 4.86 -22.28 19.15
CA GLY A 230 4.69 -23.50 19.97
C GLY A 230 5.04 -23.33 21.45
N GLY A 231 4.55 -22.25 22.06
CA GLY A 231 4.83 -21.83 23.45
C GLY A 231 4.73 -22.92 24.52
#